data_AF-A0A7W1QSC0-F1
#
_entry.id   AF-A0A7W1QSC0-F1
#
_cell.length_a   1.000
_cell.length_b   1.000
_cell.length_c   1.000
_cell.angle_alpha   90.00
_cell.angle_beta   90.00
_cell.angle_gamma   90.00
#
_symmetry.space_group_name_H-M   'P 1'
#
loop_
_entity.id
_entity.type
_entity.pdbx_description
1 polymer ?
#
loop_
_entity_poly.entity_id
_entity_poly.type
_entity_poly.pdbx_seq_one_letter_code
_entity_poly.pdbx_strand_id
1 'polypeptide(L)'
;MRGKQWLKTLGAGFLAGLAAAILMTLVLLLLRFQFGIATPSELVGDRIAPLLGIEKFFELLGRFGGYNQLKQVGVGSIIGGQLIVGALGGLLYAFIVKRARARQPERASHLGRLFVVIFVGLLWLASLILLWPVLGTSYVGLPPTKGTLANAFGLLVAYALYGLA
;
A
#
# COMPACT_ATOMS: atom_id res chain seq x y z
N MET A 1 3.69 -17.38 31.44
CA MET A 1 3.76 -18.04 30.10
C MET A 1 2.89 -17.39 29.01
N ARG A 2 1.73 -16.78 29.34
CA ARG A 2 0.85 -16.07 28.37
C ARG A 2 1.52 -14.93 27.57
N GLY A 3 2.37 -14.12 28.20
CA GLY A 3 3.03 -12.97 27.55
C GLY A 3 3.96 -13.34 26.38
N LYS A 4 4.81 -14.35 26.57
CA LYS A 4 5.74 -14.82 25.51
C LYS A 4 4.99 -15.36 24.29
N GLN A 5 3.84 -16.02 24.48
CA GLN A 5 3.02 -16.48 23.37
C GLN A 5 2.36 -15.32 22.63
N TRP A 6 1.91 -14.26 23.31
CA TRP A 6 1.38 -13.04 22.69
C TRP A 6 2.42 -12.36 21.81
N LEU A 7 3.62 -12.14 22.33
CA LEU A 7 4.70 -11.52 21.57
C LEU A 7 5.03 -12.30 20.30
N LYS A 8 5.11 -13.64 20.39
CA LYS A 8 5.34 -14.51 19.22
C LYS A 8 4.26 -14.37 18.16
N THR A 9 2.98 -14.38 18.55
CA THR A 9 1.88 -14.27 17.58
C THR A 9 1.82 -12.88 16.94
N LEU A 10 2.03 -11.81 17.71
CA LEU A 10 2.06 -10.46 17.17
C LEU A 10 3.26 -10.25 16.25
N GLY A 11 4.44 -10.76 16.62
CA GLY A 11 5.63 -10.74 15.78
C GLY A 11 5.41 -11.52 14.47
N ALA A 12 4.79 -12.70 14.54
CA ALA A 12 4.44 -13.46 13.34
C ALA A 12 3.43 -12.70 12.45
N GLY A 13 2.43 -12.06 13.04
CA GLY A 13 1.48 -11.21 12.31
C GLY A 13 2.15 -10.02 11.63
N PHE A 14 3.05 -9.34 12.33
CA PHE A 14 3.83 -8.23 11.77
C PHE A 14 4.69 -8.68 10.58
N LEU A 15 5.41 -9.80 10.73
CA LEU A 15 6.25 -10.35 9.66
C LEU A 15 5.42 -10.84 8.47
N ALA A 16 4.26 -11.46 8.71
CA ALA A 16 3.33 -11.86 7.66
C ALA A 16 2.82 -10.63 6.90
N GLY A 17 2.37 -9.58 7.60
CA GLY A 17 1.95 -8.33 6.99
C GLY A 17 3.07 -7.64 6.20
N LEU A 18 4.30 -7.68 6.70
CA LEU A 18 5.46 -7.17 5.98
C LEU A 18 5.74 -7.98 4.70
N ALA A 19 5.72 -9.31 4.79
CA ALA A 19 5.91 -10.18 3.63
C ALA A 19 4.81 -9.97 2.58
N ALA A 20 3.55 -9.86 3.00
CA ALA A 20 2.42 -9.53 2.14
C ALA A 20 2.60 -8.16 1.47
N ALA A 21 3.09 -7.16 2.19
CA ALA A 21 3.35 -5.82 1.64
C ALA A 21 4.49 -5.82 0.62
N ILE A 22 5.53 -6.62 0.85
CA ILE A 22 6.62 -6.83 -0.12
C ILE A 22 6.05 -7.51 -1.37
N LEU A 23 5.29 -8.59 -1.22
CA LEU A 23 4.65 -9.29 -2.34
C LEU A 23 3.78 -8.33 -3.17
N MET A 24 2.93 -7.55 -2.49
CA MET A 24 2.11 -6.52 -3.14
C MET A 24 2.96 -5.50 -3.90
N THR A 25 4.09 -5.06 -3.32
CA THR A 25 5.01 -4.13 -3.99
C THR A 25 5.58 -4.76 -5.26
N LEU A 26 5.99 -6.03 -5.21
CA LEU A 26 6.49 -6.76 -6.38
C LEU A 26 5.41 -6.91 -7.46
N VAL A 27 4.16 -7.16 -7.07
CA VAL A 27 3.02 -7.20 -7.99
C VAL A 27 2.81 -5.84 -8.65
N LEU A 28 2.83 -4.75 -7.87
CA LEU A 28 2.69 -3.39 -8.42
C LEU A 28 3.80 -3.08 -9.43
N LEU A 29 5.04 -3.47 -9.14
CA LEU A 29 6.15 -3.34 -10.08
C LEU A 29 5.91 -4.18 -11.34
N LEU A 30 5.48 -5.43 -11.20
CA LEU A 30 5.17 -6.29 -12.35
C LEU A 30 4.05 -5.69 -13.22
N LEU A 31 2.97 -5.22 -12.60
CA LEU A 31 1.86 -4.57 -13.29
C LEU A 31 2.32 -3.30 -14.02
N ARG A 32 3.22 -2.54 -13.38
CA ARG A 32 3.83 -1.35 -13.97
C ARG A 32 4.69 -1.65 -15.19
N PHE A 33 5.50 -2.71 -15.14
CA PHE A 33 6.38 -3.10 -16.25
C PHE A 33 5.60 -3.73 -17.41
N GLN A 34 4.64 -4.61 -17.13
CA GLN A 34 3.95 -5.37 -18.18
C GLN A 34 2.74 -4.65 -18.77
N PHE A 35 2.02 -3.87 -17.97
CA PHE A 35 0.75 -3.25 -18.38
C PHE A 35 0.76 -1.72 -18.30
N GLY A 36 1.87 -1.10 -17.86
CA GLY A 36 1.97 0.35 -17.74
C GLY A 36 1.07 0.94 -16.65
N ILE A 37 0.63 0.13 -15.69
CA ILE A 37 -0.20 0.54 -14.56
C ILE A 37 0.65 1.38 -13.60
N ALA A 38 0.21 2.60 -13.32
CA ALA A 38 0.93 3.51 -12.45
C ALA A 38 0.95 3.01 -11.00
N THR A 39 2.13 3.04 -10.38
CA THR A 39 2.29 2.65 -8.97
C THR A 39 1.81 3.77 -8.03
N PRO A 40 1.43 3.46 -6.78
CA PRO A 40 1.10 4.50 -5.80
C PRO A 40 2.21 5.55 -5.61
N SER A 41 3.49 5.15 -5.66
CA SER A 41 4.61 6.08 -5.52
C SER A 41 4.73 7.06 -6.69
N GLU A 42 4.42 6.62 -7.91
CA GLU A 42 4.34 7.50 -9.08
C GLU A 42 3.12 8.42 -8.99
N LEU A 43 1.93 7.88 -8.71
CA LEU A 43 0.68 8.65 -8.62
C LEU A 43 0.73 9.71 -7.52
N VAL A 44 1.31 9.40 -6.36
CA VAL A 44 1.49 10.40 -5.30
C VAL A 44 2.44 11.52 -5.76
N GLY A 45 3.50 11.18 -6.49
CA GLY A 45 4.38 12.16 -7.13
C GLY A 45 3.62 13.08 -8.07
N ASP A 46 2.82 12.51 -8.98
CA ASP A 46 1.97 13.26 -9.92
C ASP A 46 0.95 14.14 -9.20
N ARG A 47 0.46 13.71 -8.02
CA ARG A 47 -0.50 14.47 -7.23
C ARG A 47 0.12 15.65 -6.49
N ILE A 48 1.34 15.47 -5.96
CA ILE A 48 2.01 16.45 -5.10
C ILE A 48 2.85 17.43 -5.90
N ALA A 49 3.54 17.00 -6.96
CA ALA A 49 4.48 17.84 -7.70
C ALA A 49 3.85 19.14 -8.22
N PRO A 50 2.62 19.16 -8.78
CA PRO A 50 1.97 20.40 -9.22
C PRO A 50 1.62 21.36 -8.08
N LEU A 51 1.58 20.87 -6.83
CA LEU A 51 1.31 21.69 -5.64
C LEU A 51 2.57 22.38 -5.11
N LEU A 52 3.75 22.00 -5.59
CA LEU A 52 5.02 22.60 -5.20
C LEU A 52 5.28 23.83 -6.08
N GLY A 53 5.36 25.01 -5.46
CA GLY A 53 5.87 26.20 -6.13
C GLY A 53 7.32 26.01 -6.60
N ILE A 54 7.71 26.74 -7.65
CA ILE A 54 9.05 26.64 -8.26
C ILE A 54 10.16 26.85 -7.22
N GLU A 55 10.01 27.85 -6.34
CA GLU A 55 10.96 28.13 -5.27
C GLU A 55 11.12 26.94 -4.32
N LYS A 56 9.99 26.35 -3.90
CA LYS A 56 10.01 25.19 -3.00
C LYS A 56 10.63 23.97 -3.67
N PHE A 57 10.37 23.79 -4.97
CA PHE A 57 10.98 22.73 -5.75
C PHE A 57 12.50 22.87 -5.79
N PHE A 58 13.04 24.06 -6.10
CA PHE A 58 14.48 24.30 -6.09
C PHE A 58 15.10 24.19 -4.70
N GLU A 59 14.40 24.62 -3.65
CA GLU A 59 14.83 24.42 -2.25
C GLU A 59 14.98 22.92 -1.93
N LEU A 60 14.00 22.10 -2.33
CA LEU A 60 14.05 20.66 -2.13
C LEU A 60 15.17 20.01 -2.96
N LEU A 61 15.39 20.45 -4.20
CA LEU A 61 16.52 20.00 -5.00
C LEU A 61 17.86 20.30 -4.32
N GLY A 62 18.04 21.52 -3.83
CA GLY A 62 19.25 21.92 -3.10
C GLY A 62 19.44 21.11 -1.81
N ARG A 63 18.36 20.89 -1.06
CA ARG A 63 18.39 20.16 0.21
C ARG A 63 18.74 18.68 0.05
N PHE A 64 18.21 18.02 -0.99
CA PHE A 64 18.41 16.59 -1.20
C PHE A 64 19.56 16.27 -2.17
N GLY A 65 20.27 17.27 -2.68
CA GLY A 65 21.45 17.07 -3.53
C GLY A 65 21.13 16.77 -4.99
N GLY A 66 19.97 17.22 -5.48
CA GLY A 66 19.55 17.11 -6.87
C GLY A 66 18.22 16.37 -7.07
N TYR A 67 17.80 16.32 -8.34
CA TYR A 67 16.50 15.77 -8.72
C TYR A 67 16.38 14.26 -8.49
N ASN A 68 17.43 13.52 -8.81
CA ASN A 68 17.42 12.06 -8.67
C ASN A 68 17.28 11.64 -7.21
N GLN A 69 18.01 12.31 -6.32
CA GLN A 69 17.98 12.07 -4.87
C GLN A 69 16.63 12.45 -4.28
N LEU A 70 16.08 13.61 -4.65
CA LEU A 70 14.74 14.02 -4.24
C LEU A 70 13.68 12.98 -4.67
N LYS A 71 13.78 12.47 -5.90
CA LYS A 71 12.87 11.43 -6.43
C LYS A 71 13.04 10.10 -5.67
N GLN A 72 14.28 9.68 -5.39
CA GLN A 72 14.55 8.47 -4.61
C GLN A 72 13.97 8.56 -3.19
N VAL A 73 14.11 9.72 -2.54
CA VAL A 73 13.48 9.96 -1.23
C VAL A 73 11.97 9.89 -1.34
N GLY A 74 11.36 10.57 -2.32
CA GLY A 74 9.90 10.54 -2.51
C GLY A 74 9.36 9.12 -2.73
N VAL A 75 9.94 8.38 -3.69
CA VAL A 75 9.54 6.99 -3.99
C VAL A 75 9.79 6.09 -2.77
N GLY A 76 10.95 6.21 -2.15
CA GLY A 76 11.33 5.43 -0.97
C GLY A 76 10.41 5.68 0.22
N SER A 77 9.97 6.92 0.45
CA SER A 77 9.03 7.26 1.52
C SER A 77 7.66 6.63 1.30
N ILE A 78 7.14 6.60 0.07
CA ILE A 78 5.84 5.97 -0.22
C ILE A 78 5.92 4.44 -0.08
N ILE A 79 6.97 3.82 -0.61
CA ILE A 79 7.19 2.38 -0.43
C ILE A 79 7.37 2.06 1.06
N GLY A 80 8.17 2.84 1.79
CA GLY A 80 8.36 2.67 3.23
C GLY A 80 7.05 2.79 4.01
N GLY A 81 6.23 3.81 3.72
CA GLY A 81 4.90 3.98 4.32
C GLY A 81 3.98 2.79 4.04
N GLN A 82 3.96 2.31 2.79
CA GLN A 82 3.20 1.13 2.38
C GLN A 82 3.62 -0.13 3.16
N LEU A 83 4.92 -0.38 3.31
CA LEU A 83 5.44 -1.52 4.07
C LEU A 83 5.07 -1.42 5.55
N ILE A 84 5.15 -0.23 6.14
CA ILE A 84 4.74 0.00 7.53
C ILE A 84 3.25 -0.29 7.70
N VAL A 85 2.39 0.25 6.83
CA VAL A 85 0.93 0.02 6.88
C VAL A 85 0.61 -1.47 6.75
N GLY A 86 1.27 -2.19 5.84
CA GLY A 86 1.07 -3.63 5.70
C GLY A 86 1.54 -4.43 6.93
N ALA A 87 2.72 -4.12 7.47
CA ALA A 87 3.19 -4.78 8.68
C ALA A 87 2.26 -4.53 9.90
N LEU A 88 1.74 -3.30 10.04
CA LEU A 88 0.73 -2.97 11.05
C LEU A 88 -0.60 -3.68 10.79
N GLY A 89 -1.02 -3.81 9.53
CA GLY A 89 -2.22 -4.57 9.14
C GLY A 89 -2.14 -6.04 9.58
N GLY A 90 -1.01 -6.70 9.32
CA GLY A 90 -0.77 -8.08 9.76
C GLY A 90 -0.69 -8.22 11.29
N LEU A 91 -0.10 -7.24 11.99
CA LEU A 91 -0.08 -7.18 13.44
C LEU A 91 -1.51 -7.07 14.01
N LEU A 92 -2.34 -6.19 13.46
CA LEU A 92 -3.73 -5.99 13.87
C LEU A 92 -4.56 -7.25 13.60
N TYR A 93 -4.39 -7.88 12.43
CA TYR A 93 -5.03 -9.15 12.11
C TYR A 93 -4.71 -10.22 13.15
N ALA A 94 -3.42 -10.42 13.46
CA ALA A 94 -2.98 -11.40 14.45
C ALA A 94 -3.53 -11.10 15.85
N PHE A 95 -3.59 -9.81 16.23
CA PHE A 95 -4.21 -9.39 17.49
C PHE A 95 -5.70 -9.75 17.54
N ILE A 96 -6.47 -9.40 16.50
CA ILE A 96 -7.92 -9.65 16.41
C ILE A 96 -8.20 -11.15 16.45
N VAL A 97 -7.54 -11.93 15.60
CA VAL A 97 -7.76 -13.39 15.50
C VAL A 97 -7.37 -14.09 16.80
N LYS A 98 -6.24 -13.73 17.41
CA LYS A 98 -5.82 -14.33 18.68
C LYS A 98 -6.78 -14.01 19.82
N ARG A 99 -7.23 -12.75 19.90
CA ARG A 99 -8.20 -12.31 20.91
C ARG A 99 -9.55 -13.00 20.72
N ALA A 100 -10.01 -13.12 19.48
CA ALA A 100 -11.25 -13.83 19.15
C ALA A 100 -11.13 -15.32 19.48
N ARG A 101 -10.04 -15.99 19.09
CA ARG A 101 -9.84 -17.42 19.35
C ARG A 101 -9.81 -17.76 20.84
N ALA A 102 -9.28 -16.86 21.68
CA ALA A 102 -9.28 -17.02 23.13
C ALA A 102 -10.68 -16.93 23.77
N ARG A 103 -11.66 -16.32 23.10
CA ARG A 103 -13.03 -16.16 23.60
C ARG A 103 -14.03 -17.10 22.90
N GLN A 104 -13.95 -17.19 21.58
CA GLN A 104 -14.90 -17.87 20.69
C GLN A 104 -14.14 -18.43 19.46
N PRO A 105 -13.63 -19.66 19.51
CA PRO A 105 -12.78 -20.23 18.45
C PRO A 105 -13.47 -20.29 17.08
N GLU A 106 -14.77 -20.61 17.05
CA GLU A 106 -15.59 -20.67 15.82
C GLU A 106 -15.67 -19.32 15.09
N ARG A 107 -15.70 -18.19 15.83
CA ARG A 107 -15.82 -16.85 15.23
C ARG A 107 -14.49 -16.25 14.78
N ALA A 108 -13.36 -16.81 15.21
CA ALA A 108 -12.05 -16.23 14.94
C ALA A 108 -11.72 -16.17 13.44
N SER A 109 -12.09 -17.21 12.68
CA SER A 109 -11.91 -17.25 11.22
C SER A 109 -12.79 -16.23 10.50
N HIS A 110 -14.05 -16.09 10.92
CA HIS A 110 -14.98 -15.11 10.33
C HIS A 110 -14.51 -13.67 10.58
N LEU A 111 -14.12 -13.34 11.82
CA LEU A 111 -13.62 -12.01 12.16
C LEU A 111 -12.32 -11.66 11.45
N GLY A 112 -11.41 -12.65 11.29
CA GLY A 112 -10.19 -12.47 10.51
C GLY A 112 -10.48 -12.13 9.05
N ARG A 113 -11.33 -12.91 8.37
CA ARG A 113 -11.72 -12.65 6.97
C ARG A 113 -12.42 -11.30 6.80
N LEU A 114 -13.36 -10.98 7.69
CA LEU A 114 -14.07 -9.71 7.67
C LEU A 114 -13.10 -8.53 7.84
N PHE A 115 -12.14 -8.64 8.77
CA PHE A 115 -11.11 -7.63 8.95
C PHE A 115 -10.29 -7.44 7.68
N VAL A 116 -9.82 -8.51 7.04
CA VAL A 116 -9.03 -8.43 5.80
C VAL A 116 -9.81 -7.74 4.69
N VAL A 117 -11.07 -8.14 4.45
CA VAL A 117 -11.92 -7.54 3.41
C VAL A 117 -12.14 -6.05 3.68
N ILE A 118 -12.45 -5.67 4.92
CA ILE A 118 -12.65 -4.27 5.29
C ILE A 118 -11.33 -3.49 5.15
N PHE A 119 -10.22 -4.03 5.66
CA PHE A 119 -8.93 -3.35 5.64
C PHE A 119 -8.44 -3.11 4.20
N VAL A 120 -8.46 -4.14 3.36
CA VAL A 120 -8.10 -4.06 1.93
C VAL A 120 -9.05 -3.11 1.19
N GLY A 121 -10.36 -3.26 1.41
CA GLY A 121 -11.36 -2.40 0.78
C GLY A 121 -11.18 -0.93 1.15
N LEU A 122 -10.90 -0.62 2.41
CA LEU A 122 -10.66 0.74 2.88
C LEU A 122 -9.38 1.33 2.29
N LEU A 123 -8.27 0.57 2.24
CA LEU A 123 -7.03 1.04 1.63
C LEU A 123 -7.19 1.31 0.13
N TRP A 124 -7.93 0.43 -0.55
CA TRP A 124 -8.25 0.61 -1.97
C TRP A 124 -9.10 1.86 -2.19
N LEU A 125 -10.21 2.01 -1.45
CA LEU A 125 -11.08 3.19 -1.55
C LEU A 125 -10.33 4.48 -1.20
N ALA A 126 -9.53 4.48 -0.13
CA ALA A 126 -8.71 5.63 0.24
C ALA A 126 -7.76 6.02 -0.88
N SER A 127 -7.11 5.04 -1.53
CA SER A 127 -6.24 5.29 -2.68
C SER A 127 -7.01 5.89 -3.86
N LEU A 128 -8.20 5.38 -4.16
CA LEU A 128 -9.04 5.92 -5.23
C LEU A 128 -9.44 7.37 -4.95
N ILE A 129 -9.87 7.67 -3.73
CA ILE A 129 -10.33 9.01 -3.33
C ILE A 129 -9.16 10.00 -3.36
N LEU A 130 -8.03 9.65 -2.74
CA LEU A 130 -6.88 10.55 -2.62
C LEU A 130 -6.18 10.79 -3.96
N LEU A 131 -6.12 9.77 -4.81
CA LEU A 131 -5.40 9.81 -6.09
C LEU A 131 -6.32 10.06 -7.29
N TRP A 132 -7.63 10.27 -7.08
CA TRP A 132 -8.63 10.45 -8.15
C TRP A 132 -8.18 11.36 -9.30
N PRO A 133 -7.61 12.56 -9.05
CA PRO A 133 -7.25 13.49 -10.12
C PRO A 133 -6.15 12.99 -11.05
N VAL A 134 -5.35 12.02 -10.60
CA VAL A 134 -4.17 11.49 -11.32
C VAL A 134 -4.32 10.02 -11.69
N LEU A 135 -5.44 9.37 -11.34
CA LEU A 135 -5.68 7.97 -11.71
C LEU A 135 -5.69 7.76 -13.24
N GLY A 136 -5.90 8.81 -14.04
CA GLY A 136 -5.84 8.72 -15.50
C GLY A 136 -4.43 8.51 -16.08
N THR A 137 -3.36 8.62 -15.28
CA THR A 137 -1.97 8.46 -15.74
C THR A 137 -1.76 7.09 -16.39
N SER A 138 -1.26 7.05 -17.62
CA SER A 138 -0.93 5.81 -18.32
C SER A 138 0.44 5.90 -18.98
N TYR A 139 1.25 4.86 -18.78
CA TYR A 139 2.60 4.77 -19.36
C TYR A 139 2.66 3.99 -20.68
N VAL A 140 1.50 3.56 -21.19
CA VAL A 140 1.35 2.89 -22.49
C VAL A 140 0.44 3.67 -23.45
N GLY A 141 0.14 4.93 -23.12
CA GLY A 141 -0.64 5.83 -23.98
C GLY A 141 -2.15 5.57 -23.97
N LEU A 142 -2.71 4.97 -22.91
CA LEU A 142 -4.16 4.81 -22.80
C LEU A 142 -4.85 6.18 -22.63
N PRO A 143 -6.05 6.36 -23.21
CA PRO A 143 -6.92 7.50 -22.90
C PRO A 143 -7.20 7.58 -21.38
N PRO A 144 -7.39 8.78 -20.81
CA PRO A 144 -7.51 8.97 -19.36
C PRO A 144 -8.56 8.08 -18.69
N THR A 145 -9.75 7.91 -19.29
CA THR A 145 -10.80 7.04 -18.75
C THR A 145 -10.35 5.58 -18.64
N LYS A 146 -9.63 5.08 -19.67
CA LYS A 146 -9.09 3.71 -19.66
C LYS A 146 -7.92 3.59 -18.68
N GLY A 147 -7.09 4.63 -18.56
CA GLY A 147 -6.03 4.72 -17.55
C GLY A 147 -6.58 4.63 -16.13
N THR A 148 -7.63 5.40 -15.81
CA THR A 148 -8.31 5.37 -14.51
C THR A 148 -8.82 3.98 -14.16
N LEU A 149 -9.49 3.30 -15.09
CA LEU A 149 -9.98 1.94 -14.87
C LEU A 149 -8.84 0.94 -14.68
N ALA A 150 -7.80 1.02 -15.51
CA ALA A 150 -6.63 0.13 -15.42
C ALA A 150 -5.90 0.30 -14.09
N ASN A 151 -5.68 1.53 -13.64
CA ASN A 151 -5.03 1.81 -12.37
C ASN A 151 -5.90 1.41 -11.19
N ALA A 152 -7.20 1.73 -11.20
CA ALA A 152 -8.12 1.32 -10.14
C ALA A 152 -8.18 -0.21 -9.99
N PHE A 153 -8.23 -0.93 -11.11
CA PHE A 153 -8.22 -2.40 -11.12
C PHE A 153 -6.86 -2.97 -10.71
N GLY A 154 -5.75 -2.42 -11.20
CA GLY A 154 -4.40 -2.83 -10.82
C GLY A 154 -4.14 -2.69 -9.32
N LEU A 155 -4.60 -1.58 -8.73
CA LEU A 155 -4.56 -1.37 -7.28
C LEU A 155 -5.42 -2.39 -6.54
N LEU A 156 -6.62 -2.69 -7.04
CA LEU A 156 -7.50 -3.70 -6.44
C LEU A 156 -6.82 -5.08 -6.41
N VAL A 157 -6.23 -5.51 -7.53
CA VAL A 157 -5.49 -6.78 -7.63
C VAL A 157 -4.33 -6.82 -6.65
N ALA A 158 -3.55 -5.73 -6.56
CA ALA A 158 -2.42 -5.64 -5.64
C ALA A 158 -2.88 -5.76 -4.18
N TYR A 159 -3.89 -4.98 -3.76
CA TYR A 159 -4.39 -5.04 -2.38
C TYR A 159 -5.10 -6.37 -2.06
N ALA A 160 -5.78 -6.98 -3.03
CA ALA A 160 -6.37 -8.30 -2.86
C ALA A 160 -5.29 -9.36 -2.60
N LEU A 161 -4.18 -9.32 -3.34
CA LEU A 161 -3.05 -10.22 -3.12
C LEU A 161 -2.37 -10.00 -1.76
N TYR A 162 -2.28 -8.75 -1.30
CA TYR A 162 -1.88 -8.47 0.08
C TYR A 162 -2.80 -9.16 1.10
N GLY A 163 -4.12 -9.10 0.90
CA GLY A 163 -5.07 -9.72 1.83
C GLY A 163 -5.08 -11.25 1.80
N LEU A 164 -4.64 -11.86 0.71
CA LEU A 164 -4.58 -13.32 0.53
C LEU A 164 -3.28 -13.95 1.07
N ALA A 165 -2.22 -13.17 1.22
CA ALA A 165 -0.91 -13.59 1.71
C ALA A 165 -0.83 -13.62 3.24
#